data_AF-A0A6J5CS06-F1
#
_entry.id   AF-A0A6J5CS06-F1
#
_cell.length_a   1.000
_cell.length_b   1.000
_cell.length_c   1.000
_cell.angle_alpha   90.00
_cell.angle_beta   90.00
_cell.angle_gamma   90.00
#
_symmetry.space_group_name_H-M   'P 1'
#
loop_
_entity.id
_entity.type
_entity.pdbx_description
1 polymer ?
#
loop_
_entity_poly.entity_id
_entity_poly.type
_entity_poly.pdbx_seq_one_letter_code
_entity_poly.pdbx_strand_id
1 'polypeptide(L)'
;MATFFETVTAAIRDFEENGFDSVERLQYWTDRIRRAAIESLTPESVLNAELTRALGGIYKQMIDDGQIIKKHPGVPRFTIDRLKPKLRSELDRRLMVSRSLIKLNRESMVEKTTQRFAGWASSIPAGGSRAVEKKEVKENIRKALTSLPFEERRCVIDQSAKFVSSLNDIIATDGGAIAARWHSQWRRAGYHFRPDHKDRDSKVYAIRGNWALEKGLMKAGPAGYTDQITQPAEEVYCSCTYEYLYNIRDLPDDMVTAAGREALKEARAKIAAMRA
;
A
#
# COMPACT_ATOMS: atom_id res chain seq x y z
N MET A 1 -36.60 -7.82 5.05
CA MET A 1 -35.69 -7.84 6.22
C MET A 1 -35.47 -6.41 6.69
N ALA A 2 -35.33 -6.19 7.99
CA ALA A 2 -34.97 -4.87 8.52
C ALA A 2 -33.54 -4.53 8.13
N THR A 3 -33.28 -3.28 7.76
CA THR A 3 -31.93 -2.79 7.45
C THR A 3 -31.03 -2.84 8.68
N PHE A 4 -29.71 -2.74 8.47
CA PHE A 4 -28.75 -2.57 9.56
C PHE A 4 -29.11 -1.39 10.48
N PHE A 5 -29.51 -0.26 9.91
CA PHE A 5 -29.89 0.93 10.67
C PHE A 5 -31.11 0.68 11.57
N GLU A 6 -32.14 0.05 11.02
CA GLU A 6 -33.37 -0.31 11.75
C GLU A 6 -33.06 -1.31 12.86
N THR A 7 -32.22 -2.32 12.57
CA THR A 7 -31.80 -3.33 13.54
C THR A 7 -31.07 -2.71 14.74
N VAL A 8 -30.10 -1.84 14.50
CA VAL A 8 -29.40 -1.12 15.58
C VAL A 8 -30.36 -0.22 16.36
N THR A 9 -31.30 0.43 15.68
CA THR A 9 -32.29 1.30 16.34
C THR A 9 -33.23 0.52 17.25
N ALA A 10 -33.69 -0.65 16.80
CA ALA A 10 -34.55 -1.53 17.59
C ALA A 10 -33.80 -2.09 18.80
N ALA A 11 -32.55 -2.50 18.64
CA ALA A 11 -31.71 -2.99 19.73
C ALA A 11 -31.47 -1.91 20.79
N ILE A 12 -31.18 -0.68 20.38
CA ILE A 12 -31.01 0.44 21.32
C ILE A 12 -32.29 0.68 22.10
N ARG A 13 -33.44 0.71 21.41
CA ARG A 13 -34.73 0.94 22.06
C ARG A 13 -35.05 -0.14 23.12
N ASP A 14 -34.77 -1.40 22.80
CA ASP A 14 -34.98 -2.52 23.73
C ASP A 14 -34.18 -2.36 25.03
N PHE A 15 -32.90 -2.03 24.93
CA PHE A 15 -32.04 -1.82 26.11
C PHE A 15 -32.35 -0.51 26.85
N GLU A 16 -32.81 0.54 26.17
CA GLU A 16 -33.26 1.77 26.86
C GLU A 16 -34.55 1.58 27.67
N GLU A 17 -35.45 0.71 27.20
CA GLU A 17 -36.73 0.44 27.85
C GLU A 17 -36.58 -0.59 28.98
N ASN A 18 -35.74 -1.62 28.78
CA ASN A 18 -35.66 -2.77 29.69
C ASN A 18 -34.35 -2.84 30.49
N GLY A 19 -33.30 -2.15 30.04
CA GLY A 19 -31.96 -2.24 30.65
C GLY A 19 -31.18 -3.47 30.21
N PHE A 20 -30.07 -3.76 30.88
CA PHE A 20 -29.40 -5.06 30.77
C PHE A 20 -29.79 -5.95 31.95
N ASP A 21 -30.39 -7.10 31.66
CA ASP A 21 -30.84 -8.10 32.64
C ASP A 21 -30.48 -9.55 32.26
N SER A 22 -30.04 -9.79 31.02
CA SER A 22 -29.81 -11.14 30.46
C SER A 22 -28.69 -11.12 29.41
N VAL A 23 -27.79 -12.08 29.54
CA VAL A 23 -26.71 -12.33 28.55
C VAL A 23 -27.29 -12.87 27.25
N GLU A 24 -28.35 -13.68 27.33
CA GLU A 24 -29.04 -14.27 26.18
C GLU A 24 -29.70 -13.18 25.32
N ARG A 25 -30.36 -12.19 25.93
CA ARG A 25 -30.93 -11.04 25.20
C ARG A 25 -29.85 -10.22 24.51
N LEU A 26 -28.71 -10.02 25.19
CA LEU A 26 -27.56 -9.33 24.61
C LEU A 26 -26.98 -10.09 23.41
N GLN A 27 -26.80 -11.41 23.52
CA GLN A 27 -26.32 -12.26 22.44
C GLN A 27 -27.27 -12.26 21.26
N TYR A 28 -28.59 -12.36 21.50
CA TYR A 28 -29.62 -12.27 20.47
C TYR A 28 -29.49 -11.01 19.62
N TRP A 29 -29.40 -9.84 20.27
CA TRP A 29 -29.26 -8.58 19.54
C TRP A 29 -27.90 -8.44 18.86
N THR A 30 -26.83 -8.93 19.50
CA THR A 30 -25.48 -8.92 18.93
C THR A 30 -25.42 -9.72 17.62
N ASP A 31 -25.98 -10.93 17.60
CA ASP A 31 -26.03 -11.77 16.41
C ASP A 31 -26.91 -11.18 15.31
N ARG A 32 -28.04 -10.58 15.69
CA ARG A 32 -28.92 -9.91 14.73
C ARG A 32 -28.24 -8.70 14.08
N ILE A 33 -27.52 -7.90 14.87
CA ILE A 33 -26.72 -6.77 14.37
C ILE A 33 -25.59 -7.27 13.47
N ARG A 34 -24.89 -8.34 13.85
CA ARG A 34 -23.82 -8.95 13.05
C ARG A 34 -24.34 -9.37 11.67
N ARG A 35 -25.46 -10.09 11.61
CA ARG A 35 -26.07 -10.53 10.34
C ARG A 35 -26.49 -9.34 9.49
N ALA A 36 -27.20 -8.38 10.07
CA ALA A 36 -27.63 -7.18 9.35
C ALA A 36 -26.45 -6.33 8.84
N ALA A 37 -25.35 -6.29 9.60
CA ALA A 37 -24.11 -5.65 9.18
C ALA A 37 -23.50 -6.33 7.95
N ILE A 38 -23.36 -7.67 7.99
CA ILE A 38 -22.83 -8.47 6.86
C ILE A 38 -23.70 -8.31 5.61
N GLU A 39 -25.02 -8.37 5.75
CA GLU A 39 -25.98 -8.20 4.65
C GLU A 39 -25.93 -6.78 4.04
N SER A 40 -25.52 -5.77 4.82
CA SER A 40 -25.39 -4.39 4.35
C SER A 40 -24.08 -4.12 3.60
N LEU A 41 -23.12 -5.05 3.60
CA LEU A 41 -21.84 -4.87 2.93
C LEU A 41 -21.98 -4.94 1.41
N THR A 42 -21.18 -4.16 0.70
CA THR A 42 -21.03 -4.30 -0.76
C THR A 42 -20.59 -5.73 -1.09
N PRO A 43 -21.21 -6.41 -2.07
CA PRO A 43 -20.82 -7.77 -2.43
C PRO A 43 -19.33 -7.89 -2.78
N GLU A 44 -18.69 -8.98 -2.34
CA GLU A 44 -17.26 -9.21 -2.63
C GLU A 44 -16.95 -9.23 -4.13
N SER A 45 -17.87 -9.71 -4.96
CA SER A 45 -17.73 -9.72 -6.42
C SER A 45 -17.55 -8.32 -7.00
N VAL A 46 -18.27 -7.33 -6.47
CA VAL A 46 -18.19 -5.92 -6.91
C VAL A 46 -16.82 -5.35 -6.53
N LEU A 47 -16.39 -5.55 -5.28
CA LEU A 47 -15.06 -5.09 -4.85
C LEU A 47 -13.92 -5.77 -5.61
N ASN A 48 -14.04 -7.07 -5.84
CA ASN A 48 -13.05 -7.84 -6.58
C ASN A 48 -12.93 -7.32 -8.02
N ALA A 49 -14.04 -6.92 -8.64
CA ALA A 49 -14.05 -6.31 -9.96
C ALA A 49 -13.39 -4.92 -9.96
N GLU A 50 -13.67 -4.08 -8.96
CA GLU A 50 -13.05 -2.76 -8.81
C GLU A 50 -11.53 -2.86 -8.60
N LEU A 51 -11.10 -3.77 -7.72
CA LEU A 51 -9.69 -4.01 -7.46
C LEU A 51 -8.97 -4.53 -8.71
N THR A 52 -9.60 -5.46 -9.44
CA THR A 52 -9.08 -5.98 -10.72
C THR A 52 -8.95 -4.85 -11.75
N ARG A 53 -9.94 -3.94 -11.81
CA ARG A 53 -9.89 -2.76 -12.68
C ARG A 53 -8.76 -1.82 -12.29
N ALA A 54 -8.57 -1.56 -10.99
CA ALA A 54 -7.54 -0.65 -10.49
C ALA A 54 -6.11 -1.18 -10.77
N LEU A 55 -5.77 -2.37 -10.25
CA LEU A 55 -4.43 -2.92 -10.42
C LEU A 55 -4.17 -3.38 -11.87
N GLY A 56 -5.18 -3.95 -12.53
CA GLY A 56 -5.10 -4.31 -13.94
C GLY A 56 -4.93 -3.09 -14.85
N GLY A 57 -5.59 -1.98 -14.53
CA GLY A 57 -5.40 -0.70 -15.22
C GLY A 57 -3.98 -0.17 -15.08
N ILE A 58 -3.39 -0.24 -13.87
CA ILE A 58 -1.99 0.11 -13.64
C ILE A 58 -1.05 -0.77 -14.48
N TYR A 59 -1.27 -2.09 -14.48
CA TYR A 59 -0.45 -3.01 -15.28
C TYR A 59 -0.54 -2.68 -16.76
N LYS A 60 -1.75 -2.50 -17.29
CA LYS A 60 -1.97 -2.13 -18.70
C LYS A 60 -1.21 -0.84 -19.04
N GLN A 61 -1.44 0.20 -18.25
CA GLN A 61 -0.83 1.52 -18.48
C GLN A 61 0.71 1.47 -18.42
N MET A 62 1.25 0.80 -17.41
CA MET A 62 2.70 0.80 -17.18
C MET A 62 3.42 -0.16 -18.12
N ILE A 63 2.90 -1.39 -18.27
CA ILE A 63 3.59 -2.48 -18.95
C ILE A 63 3.15 -2.58 -20.41
N ASP A 64 1.85 -2.73 -20.67
CA ASP A 64 1.34 -2.95 -22.03
C ASP A 64 1.50 -1.69 -22.88
N ASP A 65 1.04 -0.55 -22.37
CA ASP A 65 1.13 0.76 -23.03
C ASP A 65 2.54 1.39 -22.90
N GLY A 66 3.46 0.72 -22.20
CA GLY A 66 4.90 1.01 -22.22
C GLY A 66 5.35 2.24 -21.42
N GLN A 67 4.51 2.82 -20.57
CA GLN A 67 4.90 4.00 -19.78
C GLN A 67 6.07 3.73 -18.82
N ILE A 68 6.26 2.48 -18.40
CA ILE A 68 7.35 2.08 -17.51
C ILE A 68 8.74 2.36 -18.09
N ILE A 69 8.89 2.38 -19.41
CA ILE A 69 10.18 2.64 -20.09
C ILE A 69 10.73 4.02 -19.69
N LYS A 70 9.84 5.01 -19.49
CA LYS A 70 10.22 6.36 -19.09
C LYS A 70 10.89 6.41 -17.71
N LYS A 71 10.61 5.42 -16.85
CA LYS A 71 11.20 5.30 -15.51
C LYS A 71 12.50 4.49 -15.49
N HIS A 72 12.81 3.78 -16.59
CA HIS A 72 13.96 2.90 -16.71
C HIS A 72 14.75 3.21 -17.99
N PRO A 73 15.34 4.41 -18.09
CA PRO A 73 16.10 4.80 -19.27
C PRO A 73 17.27 3.85 -19.50
N GLY A 74 17.37 3.32 -20.71
CA GLY A 74 18.42 2.36 -21.09
C GLY A 74 18.01 0.89 -20.96
N VAL A 75 16.86 0.56 -20.36
CA VAL A 75 16.31 -0.80 -20.38
C VAL A 75 15.59 -1.05 -21.71
N PRO A 76 16.03 -2.02 -22.54
CA PRO A 76 15.38 -2.30 -23.82
C PRO A 76 13.95 -2.81 -23.63
N ARG A 77 13.05 -2.47 -24.57
CA ARG A 77 11.66 -2.98 -24.57
C ARG A 77 11.60 -4.51 -24.54
N PHE A 78 12.49 -5.16 -25.28
CA PHE A 78 12.64 -6.62 -25.28
C PHE A 78 12.88 -7.20 -23.87
N THR A 79 13.68 -6.52 -23.04
CA THR A 79 13.90 -6.95 -21.64
C THR A 79 12.61 -6.90 -20.87
N ILE A 80 11.83 -5.82 -20.99
CA ILE A 80 10.51 -5.70 -20.33
C ILE A 80 9.54 -6.78 -20.82
N ASP A 81 9.51 -7.06 -22.13
CA ASP A 81 8.64 -8.10 -22.69
C ASP A 81 8.99 -9.48 -22.15
N ARG A 82 10.29 -9.79 -21.99
CA ARG A 82 10.75 -11.03 -21.34
C ARG A 82 10.33 -11.11 -19.87
N LEU A 83 10.21 -9.97 -19.19
CA LEU A 83 9.80 -9.90 -17.78
C LEU A 83 8.28 -9.93 -17.57
N LYS A 84 7.47 -9.78 -18.64
CA LYS A 84 5.99 -9.79 -18.54
C LYS A 84 5.42 -10.94 -17.70
N PRO A 85 5.91 -12.20 -17.80
CA PRO A 85 5.44 -13.28 -16.93
C PRO A 85 5.65 -12.98 -15.45
N LYS A 86 6.85 -12.53 -15.05
CA LYS A 86 7.18 -12.17 -13.67
C LYS A 86 6.35 -10.97 -13.18
N LEU A 87 6.18 -9.96 -14.02
CA LEU A 87 5.36 -8.79 -13.72
C LEU A 87 3.87 -9.14 -13.58
N ARG A 88 3.39 -10.11 -14.37
CA ARG A 88 2.02 -10.62 -14.28
C ARG A 88 1.81 -11.41 -12.99
N SER A 89 2.76 -12.26 -12.61
CA SER A 89 2.72 -12.97 -11.32
C SER A 89 2.66 -11.99 -10.14
N GLU A 90 3.35 -10.85 -10.22
CA GLU A 90 3.26 -9.81 -9.19
C GLU A 90 1.88 -9.13 -9.17
N LEU A 91 1.24 -8.89 -10.33
CA LEU A 91 -0.15 -8.42 -10.38
C LEU A 91 -1.09 -9.40 -9.68
N ASP A 92 -1.01 -10.68 -10.02
CA ASP A 92 -1.88 -11.72 -9.47
C ASP A 92 -1.66 -11.88 -7.95
N ARG A 93 -0.40 -11.82 -7.49
CA ARG A 93 -0.05 -11.77 -6.06
C ARG A 93 -0.69 -10.58 -5.36
N ARG A 94 -0.59 -9.37 -5.92
CA ARG A 94 -1.14 -8.15 -5.32
C ARG A 94 -2.66 -8.17 -5.28
N LEU A 95 -3.31 -8.70 -6.31
CA LEU A 95 -4.75 -8.94 -6.31
C LEU A 95 -5.14 -9.87 -5.17
N MET A 96 -4.47 -11.01 -5.02
CA MET A 96 -4.75 -11.97 -3.94
C MET A 96 -4.59 -11.34 -2.56
N VAL A 97 -3.47 -10.66 -2.29
CA VAL A 97 -3.22 -10.00 -0.99
C VAL A 97 -4.25 -8.92 -0.69
N SER A 98 -4.58 -8.08 -1.67
CA SER A 98 -5.56 -7.00 -1.51
C SER A 98 -6.95 -7.53 -1.16
N ARG A 99 -7.39 -8.62 -1.80
CA ARG A 99 -8.68 -9.28 -1.51
C ARG A 99 -8.71 -9.80 -0.08
N SER A 100 -7.65 -10.47 0.36
CA SER A 100 -7.53 -10.96 1.73
C SER A 100 -7.57 -9.84 2.77
N LEU A 101 -6.88 -8.72 2.51
CA LEU A 101 -6.89 -7.55 3.40
C LEU A 101 -8.28 -6.87 3.47
N ILE A 102 -8.97 -6.74 2.34
CA ILE A 102 -10.33 -6.22 2.31
C ILE A 102 -11.27 -7.09 3.14
N LYS A 103 -11.19 -8.41 2.99
CA LYS A 103 -11.98 -9.36 3.78
C LYS A 103 -11.70 -9.22 5.28
N LEU A 104 -10.42 -9.17 5.66
CA LEU A 104 -10.02 -9.00 7.06
C LEU A 104 -10.53 -7.67 7.65
N ASN A 105 -10.44 -6.58 6.89
CA ASN A 105 -10.94 -5.28 7.33
C ASN A 105 -12.47 -5.29 7.52
N ARG A 106 -13.22 -5.98 6.65
CA ARG A 106 -14.67 -6.14 6.77
C ARG A 106 -15.05 -6.89 8.04
N GLU A 107 -14.43 -8.05 8.27
CA GLU A 107 -14.63 -8.86 9.46
C GLU A 107 -14.32 -8.03 10.72
N SER A 108 -13.18 -7.34 10.73
CA SER A 108 -12.79 -6.47 11.84
C SER A 108 -13.81 -5.34 12.11
N MET A 109 -14.36 -4.71 11.07
CA MET A 109 -15.34 -3.63 11.24
C MET A 109 -16.71 -4.12 11.72
N VAL A 110 -17.12 -5.31 11.29
CA VAL A 110 -18.33 -5.97 11.80
C VAL A 110 -18.16 -6.28 13.28
N GLU A 111 -17.04 -6.91 13.67
CA GLU A 111 -16.78 -7.25 15.08
C GLU A 111 -16.60 -6.00 15.97
N LYS A 112 -15.99 -4.94 15.45
CA LYS A 112 -15.91 -3.67 16.18
C LYS A 112 -17.28 -3.04 16.40
N THR A 113 -18.20 -3.21 15.45
CA THR A 113 -19.59 -2.73 15.58
C THR A 113 -20.32 -3.51 16.67
N THR A 114 -20.24 -4.84 16.66
CA THR A 114 -20.89 -5.71 17.66
C THR A 114 -20.29 -5.49 19.05
N GLN A 115 -18.98 -5.35 19.17
CA GLN A 115 -18.29 -5.05 20.43
C GLN A 115 -18.76 -3.71 21.03
N ARG A 116 -18.88 -2.66 20.21
CA ARG A 116 -19.36 -1.34 20.67
C ARG A 116 -20.80 -1.40 21.14
N PHE A 117 -21.65 -2.10 20.41
CA PHE A 117 -23.02 -2.33 20.85
C PHE A 117 -23.05 -3.09 22.17
N ALA A 118 -22.32 -4.19 22.28
CA ALA A 118 -22.33 -5.03 23.46
C ALA A 118 -21.86 -4.27 24.71
N GLY A 119 -20.76 -3.53 24.61
CA GLY A 119 -20.23 -2.72 25.70
C GLY A 119 -21.17 -1.59 26.12
N TRP A 120 -21.88 -0.96 25.18
CA TRP A 120 -22.91 0.02 25.50
C TRP A 120 -24.12 -0.64 26.18
N ALA A 121 -24.66 -1.71 25.59
CA ALA A 121 -25.85 -2.39 26.08
C ALA A 121 -25.65 -2.93 27.50
N SER A 122 -24.50 -3.54 27.80
CA SER A 122 -24.17 -4.04 29.14
C SER A 122 -23.97 -2.95 30.19
N SER A 123 -23.87 -1.68 29.79
CA SER A 123 -23.73 -0.54 30.71
C SER A 123 -25.07 0.05 31.17
N ILE A 124 -26.18 -0.35 30.53
CA ILE A 124 -27.51 0.19 30.86
C ILE A 124 -28.05 -0.54 32.10
N PRO A 125 -28.41 0.18 33.18
CA PRO A 125 -28.93 -0.46 34.39
C PRO A 125 -30.25 -1.19 34.11
N ALA A 126 -30.56 -2.22 34.90
CA ALA A 126 -31.83 -2.91 34.83
C ALA A 126 -33.01 -1.93 34.99
N GLY A 127 -34.06 -2.10 34.18
CA GLY A 127 -35.17 -1.13 34.09
C GLY A 127 -34.94 0.03 33.13
N GLY A 128 -33.79 0.04 32.43
CA GLY A 128 -33.51 0.97 31.35
C GLY A 128 -32.88 2.29 31.80
N SER A 129 -32.45 3.08 30.82
CA SER A 129 -31.95 4.43 31.04
C SER A 129 -32.06 5.25 29.76
N ARG A 130 -32.39 6.53 29.92
CA ARG A 130 -32.39 7.55 28.85
C ARG A 130 -31.38 8.66 29.11
N ALA A 131 -30.40 8.39 29.98
CA ALA A 131 -29.41 9.39 30.39
C ALA A 131 -28.44 9.80 29.27
N VAL A 132 -28.29 8.98 28.24
CA VAL A 132 -27.43 9.25 27.08
C VAL A 132 -28.29 9.47 25.83
N GLU A 133 -27.92 10.45 25.02
CA GLU A 133 -28.60 10.79 23.78
C GLU A 133 -28.55 9.63 22.77
N LYS A 134 -29.73 9.18 22.30
CA LYS A 134 -29.89 8.08 21.33
C LYS A 134 -29.06 8.27 20.07
N LYS A 135 -28.91 9.53 19.64
CA LYS A 135 -28.17 9.88 18.43
C LYS A 135 -26.69 9.54 18.58
N GLU A 136 -26.08 9.89 19.71
CA GLU A 136 -24.66 9.66 19.98
C GLU A 136 -24.34 8.16 20.09
N VAL A 137 -25.22 7.40 20.74
CA VAL A 137 -25.12 5.93 20.84
C VAL A 137 -25.13 5.30 19.43
N LYS A 138 -26.11 5.69 18.60
CA LYS A 138 -26.24 5.22 17.22
C LYS A 138 -25.00 5.54 16.39
N GLU A 139 -24.48 6.77 16.49
CA GLU A 139 -23.29 7.20 15.76
C GLU A 139 -22.06 6.39 16.19
N ASN A 140 -21.85 6.21 17.48
CA ASN A 140 -20.71 5.44 18.00
C ASN A 140 -20.72 3.97 17.56
N ILE A 141 -21.87 3.30 17.67
CA ILE A 141 -22.02 1.90 17.26
C ILE A 141 -21.73 1.75 15.76
N ARG A 142 -22.31 2.62 14.92
CA ARG A 142 -22.22 2.51 13.45
C ARG A 142 -20.93 3.06 12.85
N LYS A 143 -20.14 3.80 13.63
CA LYS A 143 -18.92 4.48 13.15
C LYS A 143 -17.91 3.54 12.49
N ALA A 144 -17.83 2.28 12.90
CA ALA A 144 -16.92 1.30 12.27
C ALA A 144 -17.38 0.95 10.85
N LEU A 145 -18.61 0.46 10.68
CA LEU A 145 -19.17 0.12 9.36
C LEU A 145 -19.25 1.30 8.40
N THR A 146 -19.62 2.49 8.88
CA THR A 146 -19.68 3.70 8.04
C THR A 146 -18.30 4.15 7.54
N SER A 147 -17.22 3.77 8.24
CA SER A 147 -15.84 4.04 7.80
C SER A 147 -15.28 3.02 6.80
N LEU A 148 -15.97 1.89 6.59
CA LEU A 148 -15.46 0.78 5.78
C LEU A 148 -15.14 1.18 4.32
N PRO A 149 -15.97 1.95 3.59
CA PRO A 149 -15.62 2.38 2.23
C PRO A 149 -14.36 3.26 2.16
N PHE A 150 -14.02 3.95 3.24
CA PHE A 150 -12.78 4.70 3.33
C PHE A 150 -11.58 3.75 3.52
N GLU A 151 -11.68 2.77 4.41
CA GLU A 151 -10.61 1.77 4.61
C GLU A 151 -10.39 0.88 3.37
N GLU A 152 -11.45 0.50 2.67
CA GLU A 152 -11.35 -0.25 1.41
C GLU A 152 -10.61 0.56 0.34
N ARG A 153 -10.94 1.86 0.17
CA ARG A 153 -10.20 2.75 -0.74
C ARG A 153 -8.73 2.92 -0.32
N ARG A 154 -8.45 3.06 0.97
CA ARG A 154 -7.07 3.14 1.48
C ARG A 154 -6.27 1.88 1.18
N CYS A 155 -6.88 0.71 1.31
CA CYS A 155 -6.26 -0.57 0.93
C CYS A 155 -5.87 -0.55 -0.56
N VAL A 156 -6.79 -0.15 -1.45
CA VAL A 156 -6.51 -0.07 -2.89
C VAL A 156 -5.35 0.90 -3.18
N ILE A 157 -5.31 2.07 -2.54
CA ILE A 157 -4.24 3.05 -2.71
C ILE A 157 -2.88 2.50 -2.24
N ASP A 158 -2.83 1.90 -1.05
CA ASP A 158 -1.61 1.30 -0.49
C ASP A 158 -1.08 0.18 -1.39
N GLN A 159 -1.96 -0.72 -1.82
CA GLN A 159 -1.59 -1.85 -2.66
C GLN A 159 -1.20 -1.41 -4.07
N SER A 160 -1.78 -0.33 -4.59
CA SER A 160 -1.35 0.28 -5.85
C SER A 160 0.07 0.84 -5.76
N ALA A 161 0.40 1.55 -4.68
CA ALA A 161 1.76 2.08 -4.47
C ALA A 161 2.79 0.93 -4.37
N LYS A 162 2.47 -0.12 -3.60
CA LYS A 162 3.28 -1.34 -3.49
C LYS A 162 3.49 -2.02 -4.83
N PHE A 163 2.42 -2.17 -5.60
CA PHE A 163 2.48 -2.81 -6.90
C PHE A 163 3.38 -2.03 -7.86
N VAL A 164 3.19 -0.71 -7.95
CA VAL A 164 4.04 0.17 -8.76
C VAL A 164 5.51 0.04 -8.34
N SER A 165 5.81 0.08 -7.03
CA SER A 165 7.18 -0.08 -6.52
C SER A 165 7.78 -1.42 -6.94
N SER A 166 7.05 -2.53 -6.75
CA SER A 166 7.49 -3.87 -7.14
C SER A 166 7.71 -4.02 -8.65
N LEU A 167 6.88 -3.40 -9.50
CA LEU A 167 7.10 -3.40 -10.95
C LEU A 167 8.42 -2.71 -11.32
N ASN A 168 8.71 -1.56 -10.71
CA ASN A 168 9.97 -0.85 -11.00
C ASN A 168 11.17 -1.65 -10.49
N ASP A 169 11.05 -2.27 -9.31
CA ASP A 169 12.13 -3.06 -8.72
C ASP A 169 12.51 -4.30 -9.55
N ILE A 170 11.50 -5.04 -10.02
CA ILE A 170 11.70 -6.20 -10.90
C ILE A 170 12.43 -5.79 -12.17
N ILE A 171 12.01 -4.69 -12.80
CA ILE A 171 12.60 -4.20 -14.06
C ILE A 171 13.99 -3.61 -13.81
N ALA A 172 14.20 -2.95 -12.68
CA ALA A 172 15.49 -2.36 -12.35
C ALA A 172 16.55 -3.41 -12.11
N THR A 173 16.24 -4.40 -11.28
CA THR A 173 17.16 -5.49 -10.94
C THR A 173 17.53 -6.29 -12.20
N ASP A 174 16.54 -6.72 -12.97
CA ASP A 174 16.79 -7.54 -14.17
C ASP A 174 17.28 -6.70 -15.37
N GLY A 175 17.10 -5.37 -15.29
CA GLY A 175 17.58 -4.39 -16.27
C GLY A 175 19.01 -3.88 -16.00
N GLY A 176 19.66 -4.33 -14.92
CA GLY A 176 21.05 -3.98 -14.61
C GLY A 176 21.22 -2.62 -13.92
N ALA A 177 20.25 -2.17 -13.14
CA ALA A 177 20.41 -1.00 -12.30
C ALA A 177 21.55 -1.22 -11.29
N ILE A 178 22.35 -0.18 -11.07
CA ILE A 178 23.54 -0.23 -10.21
C ILE A 178 23.32 0.49 -8.86
N ALA A 179 22.37 1.41 -8.82
CA ALA A 179 21.98 2.15 -7.63
C ALA A 179 20.53 2.63 -7.73
N ALA A 180 19.98 3.12 -6.62
CA ALA A 180 18.67 3.75 -6.59
C ALA A 180 18.71 5.01 -5.72
N ARG A 181 18.10 6.10 -6.22
CA ARG A 181 17.86 7.32 -5.46
C ARG A 181 16.50 7.24 -4.79
N TRP A 182 16.45 7.43 -3.48
CA TRP A 182 15.20 7.49 -2.72
C TRP A 182 14.50 8.82 -2.94
N HIS A 183 13.21 8.77 -3.27
CA HIS A 183 12.34 9.94 -3.35
C HIS A 183 11.21 9.82 -2.33
N SER A 184 11.24 10.70 -1.33
CA SER A 184 10.25 10.77 -0.28
C SER A 184 9.16 11.77 -0.63
N GLN A 185 7.90 11.41 -0.36
CA GLN A 185 6.74 12.27 -0.61
C GLN A 185 6.52 13.31 0.51
N TRP A 186 7.52 13.61 1.34
CA TRP A 186 7.37 14.44 2.55
C TRP A 186 6.88 15.88 2.28
N ARG A 187 7.08 16.39 1.06
CA ARG A 187 6.57 17.71 0.65
C ARG A 187 5.09 17.69 0.20
N ARG A 188 4.50 16.52 0.01
CA ARG A 188 3.11 16.38 -0.44
C ARG A 188 2.15 16.77 0.68
N ALA A 189 1.28 17.73 0.42
CA ALA A 189 0.24 18.13 1.37
C ALA A 189 -0.62 16.94 1.80
N GLY A 190 -0.90 16.83 3.10
CA GLY A 190 -1.70 15.73 3.67
C GLY A 190 -0.99 14.37 3.72
N TYR A 191 0.29 14.28 3.37
CA TYR A 191 1.05 13.05 3.52
C TYR A 191 1.74 12.98 4.88
N HIS A 192 1.33 12.02 5.70
CA HIS A 192 1.96 11.71 6.99
C HIS A 192 3.26 10.94 6.78
N PHE A 193 4.31 11.66 6.36
CA PHE A 193 5.63 11.08 6.11
C PHE A 193 6.30 10.61 7.40
N ARG A 194 7.24 9.69 7.26
CA ARG A 194 8.11 9.26 8.36
C ARG A 194 9.38 10.10 8.40
N PRO A 195 9.83 10.54 9.59
CA PRO A 195 11.05 11.34 9.70
C PRO A 195 12.25 10.69 9.03
N ASP A 196 12.47 9.40 9.27
CA ASP A 196 13.56 8.66 8.66
C ASP A 196 13.42 8.57 7.13
N HIS A 197 12.21 8.43 6.58
CA HIS A 197 11.99 8.48 5.13
C HIS A 197 12.28 9.86 4.54
N LYS A 198 12.03 10.95 5.28
CA LYS A 198 12.44 12.30 4.89
C LYS A 198 13.97 12.41 4.91
N ASP A 199 14.63 11.84 5.91
CA ASP A 199 16.09 11.87 6.01
C ASP A 199 16.78 11.06 4.90
N ARG A 200 16.07 10.10 4.28
CA ARG A 200 16.53 9.35 3.11
C ARG A 200 16.35 10.10 1.78
N ASP A 201 15.58 11.19 1.76
CA ASP A 201 15.23 11.89 0.53
C ASP A 201 16.47 12.31 -0.27
N SER A 202 16.46 12.02 -1.58
CA SER A 202 17.56 12.23 -2.52
C SER A 202 18.85 11.45 -2.25
N LYS A 203 18.93 10.62 -1.20
CA LYS A 203 20.10 9.74 -0.97
C LYS A 203 20.14 8.63 -2.01
N VAL A 204 21.35 8.27 -2.42
CA VAL A 204 21.61 7.22 -3.40
C VAL A 204 22.19 6.00 -2.70
N TYR A 205 21.54 4.86 -2.90
CA TYR A 205 21.89 3.58 -2.31
C TYR A 205 22.41 2.65 -3.39
N ALA A 206 23.48 1.92 -3.11
CA ALA A 206 24.01 0.91 -4.05
C ALA A 206 23.11 -0.33 -4.06
N ILE A 207 22.94 -0.94 -5.25
CA ILE A 207 22.28 -2.24 -5.39
C ILE A 207 23.37 -3.32 -5.37
N ARG A 208 23.24 -4.35 -4.52
CA ARG A 208 24.24 -5.43 -4.46
C ARG A 208 24.22 -6.30 -5.72
N GLY A 209 25.37 -6.91 -6.01
CA GLY A 209 25.52 -7.84 -7.15
C GLY A 209 25.40 -7.18 -8.52
N ASN A 210 25.59 -5.86 -8.60
CA ASN A 210 25.57 -5.16 -9.88
C ASN A 210 26.95 -5.20 -10.55
N TRP A 211 26.94 -5.14 -11.88
CA TRP A 211 28.14 -5.26 -12.72
C TRP A 211 29.23 -4.21 -12.43
N ALA A 212 28.86 -3.01 -11.98
CA ALA A 212 29.82 -1.93 -11.72
C ALA A 212 30.55 -2.13 -10.39
N LEU A 213 29.88 -2.72 -9.38
CA LEU A 213 30.54 -3.17 -8.15
C LEU A 213 31.50 -4.33 -8.44
N GLU A 214 31.05 -5.33 -9.21
CA GLU A 214 31.87 -6.49 -9.58
C GLU A 214 33.15 -6.09 -10.33
N LYS A 215 33.07 -5.07 -11.18
CA LYS A 215 34.22 -4.53 -11.91
C LYS A 215 35.05 -3.50 -11.12
N GLY A 216 34.70 -3.23 -9.86
CA GLY A 216 35.38 -2.23 -9.03
C GLY A 216 35.27 -0.79 -9.55
N LEU A 217 34.29 -0.50 -10.41
CA LEU A 217 34.07 0.82 -11.02
C LEU A 217 33.23 1.76 -10.14
N MET A 218 32.47 1.18 -9.21
CA MET A 218 31.76 1.91 -8.18
C MET A 218 32.00 1.28 -6.81
N LYS A 219 31.62 2.01 -5.76
CA LYS A 219 31.52 1.55 -4.38
C LYS A 219 30.21 2.06 -3.78
N ALA A 220 29.78 1.45 -2.68
CA ALA A 220 28.66 2.00 -1.91
C ALA A 220 29.04 3.39 -1.35
N GLY A 221 28.09 4.32 -1.42
CA GLY A 221 28.21 5.63 -0.79
C GLY A 221 27.92 5.57 0.71
N PRO A 222 27.98 6.70 1.41
CA PRO A 222 27.68 6.80 2.85
C PRO A 222 26.28 6.33 3.23
N ALA A 223 25.33 6.38 2.29
CA ALA A 223 23.97 5.90 2.52
C ALA A 223 23.87 4.35 2.56
N GLY A 224 24.89 3.63 2.08
CA GLY A 224 24.92 2.18 2.09
C GLY A 224 24.19 1.53 0.92
N TYR A 225 23.50 0.43 1.19
CA TYR A 225 22.85 -0.43 0.19
C TYR A 225 21.32 -0.39 0.29
N THR A 226 20.63 -0.66 -0.82
CA THR A 226 19.16 -0.68 -0.87
C THR A 226 18.57 -1.77 0.05
N ASP A 227 19.29 -2.88 0.27
CA ASP A 227 18.85 -4.00 1.11
C ASP A 227 19.06 -3.78 2.62
N GLN A 228 19.66 -2.66 3.02
CA GLN A 228 19.88 -2.30 4.43
C GLN A 228 18.76 -1.41 4.99
N ILE A 229 17.81 -1.00 4.15
CA ILE A 229 16.69 -0.16 4.50
C ILE A 229 15.38 -0.77 3.99
N THR A 230 14.25 -0.33 4.55
CA THR A 230 12.94 -0.64 3.98
C THR A 230 12.85 -0.12 2.55
N GLN A 231 12.21 -0.88 1.67
CA GLN A 231 11.98 -0.51 0.28
C GLN A 231 10.89 0.56 0.16
N PRO A 232 10.88 1.34 -0.94
CA PRO A 232 9.79 2.26 -1.22
C PRO A 232 8.45 1.52 -1.29
N ALA A 233 7.43 2.13 -0.70
CA ALA A 233 6.08 1.56 -0.53
C ALA A 233 6.00 0.26 0.32
N GLU A 234 7.08 -0.26 0.91
CA GLU A 234 7.05 -1.48 1.72
C GLU A 234 6.11 -1.34 2.91
N GLU A 235 6.27 -0.26 3.67
CA GLU A 235 5.50 0.01 4.87
C GLU A 235 4.08 0.49 4.59
N VAL A 236 3.18 0.27 5.54
CA VAL A 236 1.77 0.68 5.44
C VAL A 236 1.65 2.19 5.22
N TYR A 237 0.91 2.56 4.17
CA TYR A 237 0.67 3.93 3.72
C TYR A 237 1.91 4.67 3.21
N CYS A 238 3.00 3.97 2.90
CA CYS A 238 4.17 4.56 2.29
C CYS A 238 3.94 4.79 0.78
N SER A 239 4.20 6.00 0.30
CA SER A 239 4.16 6.36 -1.13
C SER A 239 5.52 6.78 -1.68
N CYS A 240 6.61 6.50 -0.96
CA CYS A 240 7.96 6.79 -1.45
C CYS A 240 8.27 5.95 -2.70
N THR A 241 9.23 6.40 -3.50
CA THR A 241 9.63 5.74 -4.75
C THR A 241 11.14 5.70 -4.89
N TYR A 242 11.64 4.77 -5.71
CA TYR A 242 13.00 4.85 -6.23
C TYR A 242 13.04 5.44 -7.64
N GLU A 243 14.10 6.21 -7.89
CA GLU A 243 14.63 6.46 -9.23
C GLU A 243 15.87 5.59 -9.40
N TYR A 244 15.80 4.63 -10.33
CA TYR A 244 16.89 3.67 -10.55
C TYR A 244 17.96 4.25 -11.49
N LEU A 245 19.22 4.05 -11.13
CA LEU A 245 20.39 4.52 -11.85
C LEU A 245 21.08 3.34 -12.52
N TYR A 246 21.40 3.47 -13.81
CA TYR A 246 21.96 2.39 -14.64
C TYR A 246 23.41 2.64 -15.05
N ASN A 247 23.88 3.88 -15.00
CA ASN A 247 25.19 4.26 -15.51
C ASN A 247 26.04 4.88 -14.41
N ILE A 248 27.35 4.61 -14.46
CA ILE A 248 28.34 5.18 -13.52
C ILE A 248 28.32 6.72 -13.56
N ARG A 249 28.07 7.32 -14.74
CA ARG A 249 28.00 8.78 -14.90
C ARG A 249 26.84 9.44 -14.14
N ASP A 250 25.82 8.67 -13.78
CA ASP A 250 24.62 9.17 -13.08
C ASP A 250 24.78 9.04 -11.54
N LEU A 251 25.88 8.43 -11.08
CA LEU A 251 26.19 8.26 -9.67
C LEU A 251 26.78 9.54 -9.05
N PRO A 252 26.55 9.76 -7.74
CA PRO A 252 27.32 10.70 -6.94
C PRO A 252 28.84 10.44 -6.99
N ASP A 253 29.63 11.52 -6.90
CA ASP A 253 31.09 11.47 -7.01
C ASP A 253 31.76 10.52 -5.99
N ASP A 254 31.22 10.45 -4.79
CA ASP A 254 31.72 9.61 -3.70
C ASP A 254 31.45 8.12 -3.92
N MET A 255 30.57 7.76 -4.85
CA MET A 255 30.31 6.37 -5.26
C MET A 255 31.18 5.90 -6.43
N VAL A 256 31.84 6.80 -7.16
CA VAL A 256 32.67 6.44 -8.32
C VAL A 256 34.13 6.23 -7.89
N THR A 257 34.70 5.06 -8.18
CA THR A 257 36.09 4.75 -7.86
C THR A 257 37.06 5.44 -8.82
N ALA A 258 38.37 5.42 -8.51
CA ALA A 258 39.39 5.88 -9.45
C ALA A 258 39.31 5.12 -10.79
N ALA A 259 39.15 3.80 -10.73
CA ALA A 259 38.93 2.96 -11.92
C ALA A 259 37.66 3.35 -12.70
N GLY A 260 36.56 3.65 -12.00
CA GLY A 260 35.34 4.16 -12.61
C GLY A 260 35.53 5.50 -13.32
N ARG A 261 36.30 6.42 -12.73
CA ARG A 261 36.62 7.73 -13.32
C ARG A 261 37.46 7.58 -14.60
N GLU A 262 38.46 6.70 -14.60
CA GLU A 262 39.26 6.42 -15.79
C GLU A 262 38.41 5.77 -16.90
N ALA A 263 37.57 4.77 -16.56
CA ALA A 263 36.66 4.16 -17.52
C ALA A 263 35.70 5.19 -18.18
N LEU A 264 35.21 6.16 -17.42
CA LEU A 264 34.40 7.26 -17.95
C LEU A 264 35.19 8.19 -18.88
N LYS A 265 36.46 8.50 -18.56
CA LYS A 265 37.33 9.31 -19.42
C LYS A 265 37.60 8.60 -20.74
N GLU A 266 37.95 7.31 -20.70
CA GLU A 266 38.17 6.49 -21.89
C GLU A 266 36.91 6.41 -22.77
N ALA A 267 35.74 6.20 -22.16
CA ALA A 267 34.47 6.16 -22.89
C ALA A 267 34.18 7.50 -23.58
N ARG A 268 34.42 8.63 -22.90
CA ARG A 268 34.27 9.98 -23.48
C ARG A 268 35.22 10.20 -24.66
N ALA A 269 36.49 9.80 -24.53
CA ALA A 269 37.48 9.91 -25.59
C ALA A 269 37.08 9.09 -26.83
N LYS A 270 36.61 7.84 -26.64
CA LYS A 270 36.11 7.00 -27.74
C LYS A 270 34.91 7.61 -28.45
N ILE A 271 33.94 8.14 -27.71
CA ILE A 271 32.76 8.80 -28.30
C ILE A 271 33.17 10.06 -29.08
N ALA A 272 34.12 10.85 -28.58
CA ALA A 272 34.63 12.01 -29.29
C ALA A 272 35.34 11.60 -30.60
N ALA A 273 36.17 10.56 -30.57
CA ALA A 273 36.87 10.04 -31.74
C ALA A 273 35.92 9.46 -32.81
N MET A 274 34.76 8.91 -32.43
CA MET A 274 33.74 8.42 -33.37
C MET A 274 32.92 9.54 -34.02
N ARG A 275 32.97 10.76 -33.48
CA ARG A 275 32.21 11.93 -33.97
C ARG A 275 33.05 12.89 -34.80
N ALA A 276 34.37 12.75 -34.73
CA ALA A 276 35.34 13.46 -35.57
C ALA A 276 35.47 12.74 -36.92
#